data_AF-A0A537UI76-F1
#
_entry.id   AF-A0A537UI76-F1
#
_cell.length_a   1.000
_cell.length_b   1.000
_cell.length_c   1.000
_cell.angle_alpha   90.00
_cell.angle_beta   90.00
_cell.angle_gamma   90.00
#
_symmetry.space_group_name_H-M   'P 1'
#
loop_
_entity.id
_entity.type
_entity.pdbx_description
1 polymer ?
#
loop_
_entity_poly.entity_id
_entity_poly.type
_entity_poly.pdbx_seq_one_letter_code
_entity_poly.pdbx_strand_id
1 'polypeptide(L)'
;MITVPELAAEALGSFLATDMNRSFGSSHARLTELIPSVARLALEYIGNSDALYHNVEHTMLVTLAGHDIMMGRALLAPTLPSDYAHLI
;
A
#
# COMPACT_ATOMS: atom_id res chain seq x y z
N MET A 1 16.20 -9.64 13.96
CA MET A 1 15.31 -10.81 14.16
C MET A 1 14.16 -10.59 13.21
N ILE A 2 13.93 -11.46 12.23
CA ILE A 2 12.82 -11.28 11.28
C ILE A 2 11.52 -11.61 12.02
N THR A 3 10.58 -10.65 12.04
CA THR A 3 9.25 -10.82 12.65
C THR A 3 8.18 -11.01 11.56
N VAL A 4 7.05 -11.61 11.93
CA VAL A 4 5.90 -11.77 11.01
C VAL A 4 5.39 -10.41 10.50
N PRO A 5 5.24 -9.36 11.34
CA PRO A 5 4.87 -8.02 10.87
C PRO A 5 5.85 -7.42 9.85
N GLU A 6 7.15 -7.60 10.04
CA GLU A 6 8.16 -7.10 9.08
C GLU A 6 8.04 -7.80 7.72
N LEU A 7 7.89 -9.13 7.70
CA LEU A 7 7.68 -9.88 6.44
C LEU A 7 6.38 -9.48 5.75
N ALA A 8 5.32 -9.28 6.53
CA ALA A 8 4.02 -8.86 6.03
C ALA A 8 4.07 -7.44 5.43
N ALA A 9 4.81 -6.53 6.07
CA ALA A 9 5.04 -5.18 5.57
C ALA A 9 5.85 -5.16 4.27
N GLU A 10 6.90 -5.97 4.18
CA GLU A 10 7.70 -6.11 2.97
C GLU A 10 6.89 -6.71 1.81
N ALA A 11 6.07 -7.72 2.10
CA ALA A 11 5.17 -8.33 1.13
C ALA A 11 4.12 -7.32 0.61
N LEU A 12 3.49 -6.54 1.50
CA LEU A 12 2.53 -5.51 1.10
C LEU A 12 3.19 -4.42 0.25
N GLY A 13 4.34 -3.89 0.68
CA GLY A 13 5.05 -2.85 -0.06
C GLY A 13 5.44 -3.32 -1.47
N SER A 14 5.90 -4.57 -1.59
CA SER A 14 6.24 -5.19 -2.88
C SER A 14 5.02 -5.39 -3.78
N PHE A 15 3.89 -5.82 -3.21
CA PHE A 15 2.62 -5.97 -3.91
C PHE A 15 2.14 -4.62 -4.47
N LEU A 16 2.05 -3.58 -3.64
CA LEU A 16 1.58 -2.26 -4.03
C LEU A 16 2.47 -1.62 -5.10
N ALA A 17 3.79 -1.75 -4.97
CA ALA A 17 4.72 -1.21 -5.95
C ALA A 17 4.63 -1.94 -7.30
N THR A 18 4.46 -3.26 -7.28
CA THR A 18 4.27 -4.05 -8.51
C THR A 18 3.00 -3.61 -9.23
N ASP A 19 1.91 -3.45 -8.50
CA ASP A 19 0.63 -3.04 -9.07
C ASP A 19 0.69 -1.62 -9.64
N MET A 20 1.21 -0.67 -8.87
CA MET A 20 1.34 0.72 -9.34
C MET A 20 2.31 0.86 -10.51
N ASN A 21 3.39 0.09 -10.54
CA ASN A 21 4.29 0.09 -11.69
C ASN A 21 3.59 -0.44 -12.94
N ARG A 22 2.75 -1.48 -12.80
CA ARG A 22 1.98 -2.03 -13.92
C ARG A 22 0.93 -1.05 -14.45
N SER A 23 0.29 -0.31 -13.55
CA SER A 23 -0.80 0.63 -13.88
C SER A 23 -0.29 2.02 -14.31
N PHE A 24 0.81 2.50 -13.72
CA PHE A 24 1.25 3.89 -13.83
C PHE A 24 2.76 4.07 -14.10
N GLY A 25 3.57 3.02 -14.16
CA GLY A 25 5.04 3.11 -14.20
C GLY A 25 5.62 3.92 -15.37
N SER A 26 4.94 3.92 -16.52
CA SER A 26 5.36 4.72 -17.69
C SER A 26 5.10 6.23 -17.56
N SER A 27 4.21 6.63 -16.65
CA SER A 27 3.79 8.02 -16.49
C SER A 27 4.19 8.64 -15.15
N HIS A 28 4.35 7.83 -14.09
CA HIS A 28 4.54 8.28 -12.72
C HIS A 28 5.58 7.42 -11.97
N ALA A 29 6.74 7.17 -12.59
CA ALA A 29 7.82 6.34 -12.03
C ALA A 29 8.24 6.75 -10.60
N ARG A 30 8.35 8.06 -10.32
CA ARG A 30 8.71 8.55 -8.98
C ARG A 30 7.71 8.10 -7.90
N LEU A 31 6.42 8.09 -8.22
CA LEU A 31 5.40 7.65 -7.29
C LEU A 31 5.57 6.15 -7.01
N THR A 32 5.79 5.35 -8.05
CA THR A 32 5.99 3.91 -7.92
C THR A 32 7.25 3.54 -7.11
N GLU A 33 8.30 4.36 -7.18
CA GLU A 33 9.55 4.17 -6.42
C GLU A 33 9.40 4.48 -4.93
N LEU A 34 8.51 5.39 -4.54
CA LEU A 34 8.34 5.81 -3.14
C LEU A 34 7.47 4.84 -2.33
N ILE A 35 6.57 4.11 -2.99
CA ILE A 35 5.54 3.27 -2.37
C ILE A 35 6.11 2.22 -1.41
N PRO A 36 7.14 1.42 -1.78
CA PRO A 36 7.72 0.45 -0.85
C PRO A 36 8.22 1.09 0.44
N SER A 37 8.87 2.25 0.34
CA SER A 37 9.43 2.95 1.49
C SER A 37 8.34 3.55 2.38
N VAL A 38 7.31 4.15 1.78
CA VAL A 38 6.18 4.72 2.54
C VAL A 38 5.37 3.62 3.24
N ALA A 39 5.04 2.55 2.53
CA ALA A 39 4.31 1.41 3.11
C ALA A 39 5.08 0.79 4.29
N ARG A 40 6.38 0.58 4.12
CA ARG A 40 7.24 0.07 5.20
C ARG A 40 7.27 1.02 6.39
N LEU A 41 7.48 2.31 6.17
CA LEU A 41 7.55 3.31 7.24
C LEU A 41 6.23 3.36 8.03
N ALA A 42 5.09 3.41 7.34
CA ALA A 42 3.77 3.44 7.97
C ALA A 42 3.54 2.21 8.87
N LEU A 43 3.87 1.02 8.38
CA LEU A 43 3.69 -0.22 9.14
C LEU A 43 4.70 -0.36 10.29
N GLU A 44 5.92 0.14 10.15
CA GLU A 44 6.89 0.21 11.26
C GLU A 44 6.38 1.12 12.38
N TYR A 45 5.85 2.31 12.06
CA TYR A 45 5.31 3.22 13.08
C TYR A 45 4.10 2.62 13.80
N ILE A 46 3.16 2.06 13.04
CA ILE A 46 1.95 1.46 13.59
C ILE A 46 2.28 0.19 14.39
N GLY A 47 3.21 -0.64 13.92
CA GLY A 47 3.64 -1.86 14.61
C GLY A 47 4.43 -1.61 15.89
N ASN A 48 5.06 -0.44 16.02
CA ASN A 48 5.70 0.00 17.26
C ASN A 48 4.75 0.75 18.22
N SER A 49 3.48 0.93 17.85
CA SER A 49 2.48 1.52 18.73
C SER A 49 1.81 0.49 19.64
N ASP A 50 1.09 0.96 20.67
CA ASP A 50 0.25 0.14 21.55
C ASP A 50 -1.23 0.15 21.12
N ALA A 51 -1.51 0.54 19.87
CA ALA A 51 -2.87 0.61 19.35
C ALA A 51 -3.50 -0.79 19.24
N LEU A 52 -4.56 -1.03 20.02
CA LEU A 52 -5.22 -2.34 20.07
C LEU A 52 -5.93 -2.71 18.75
N TYR A 53 -6.44 -1.72 18.02
CA TYR A 53 -7.21 -1.92 16.79
C TYR A 53 -6.51 -1.39 15.54
N HIS A 54 -5.96 -0.17 15.60
CA HIS A 54 -5.22 0.43 14.47
C HIS A 54 -3.79 -0.13 14.41
N ASN A 55 -3.67 -1.45 14.37
CA ASN A 55 -2.40 -2.17 14.35
C ASN A 55 -1.97 -2.49 12.90
N VAL A 56 -0.85 -3.21 12.75
CA VAL A 56 -0.30 -3.60 11.43
C VAL A 56 -1.32 -4.41 10.64
N GLU A 57 -1.96 -5.40 11.26
CA GLU A 57 -2.92 -6.29 10.59
C GLU A 57 -4.12 -5.51 10.04
N HIS A 58 -4.72 -4.67 10.86
CA HIS A 58 -5.84 -3.82 10.45
C HIS A 58 -5.44 -2.90 9.30
N THR A 59 -4.30 -2.23 9.42
CA THR A 59 -3.78 -1.30 8.40
C THR A 59 -3.57 -2.02 7.07
N MET A 60 -2.94 -3.19 7.08
CA MET A 60 -2.75 -3.98 5.88
C MET A 60 -4.09 -4.39 5.24
N LEU A 61 -5.05 -4.83 6.05
CA LEU A 61 -6.37 -5.25 5.56
C LEU A 61 -7.14 -4.08 4.92
N VAL A 62 -7.13 -2.89 5.52
CA VAL A 62 -7.82 -1.72 4.93
C VAL A 62 -7.13 -1.22 3.66
N THR A 63 -5.81 -1.28 3.58
CA THR A 63 -5.07 -0.95 2.34
C THR A 63 -5.43 -1.91 1.21
N LEU A 64 -5.49 -3.22 1.47
CA LEU A 64 -5.89 -4.22 0.48
C LEU A 64 -7.36 -4.06 0.07
N ALA A 65 -8.26 -3.85 1.04
CA ALA A 65 -9.68 -3.61 0.74
C ALA A 65 -9.88 -2.36 -0.13
N GLY A 66 -9.16 -1.28 0.17
CA GLY A 66 -9.21 -0.08 -0.66
C GLY A 66 -8.58 -0.27 -2.04
N HIS A 67 -7.53 -1.10 -2.17
CA HIS A 67 -6.98 -1.48 -3.48
C HIS A 67 -8.05 -2.17 -4.34
N ASP A 68 -8.76 -3.16 -3.80
CA ASP A 68 -9.82 -3.87 -4.52
C ASP A 68 -10.98 -2.94 -4.91
N ILE A 69 -11.33 -1.98 -4.03
CA ILE A 69 -12.32 -0.95 -4.35
C ILE A 69 -11.85 -0.08 -5.52
N MET A 70 -10.60 0.35 -5.54
CA MET A 70 -10.02 1.15 -6.63
C MET A 70 -10.02 0.37 -7.94
N MET A 71 -9.67 -0.92 -7.91
CA MET A 71 -9.71 -1.80 -9.08
C MET A 71 -11.14 -1.97 -9.61
N GLY A 72 -12.12 -2.13 -8.72
CA GLY A 72 -13.54 -2.16 -9.10
C GLY A 72 -14.02 -0.83 -9.70
N ARG A 73 -13.62 0.30 -9.11
CA ARG A 73 -13.95 1.65 -9.61
C ARG A 73 -13.38 1.91 -11.01
N ALA A 74 -12.17 1.40 -11.28
CA ALA A 74 -11.49 1.55 -12.57
C ALA A 74 -12.28 0.97 -13.75
N LEU A 75 -13.20 0.03 -13.49
CA LEU A 75 -14.12 -0.52 -14.51
C LEU A 75 -15.16 0.50 -15.00
N LEU A 76 -15.44 1.53 -14.21
CA LEU A 76 -16.49 2.52 -14.47
C LEU A 76 -15.93 3.91 -14.78
N ALA A 77 -14.79 4.27 -14.20
CA ALA A 77 -14.17 5.58 -14.37
C ALA A 77 -12.64 5.46 -14.36
N PRO A 78 -11.90 6.32 -15.09
CA PRO A 78 -10.44 6.34 -15.02
C PRO A 78 -9.95 6.56 -13.60
N THR A 79 -8.97 5.77 -13.18
CA THR A 79 -8.22 5.98 -11.93
C THR A 79 -6.94 6.72 -12.25
N LEU A 80 -6.74 7.88 -11.63
CA LEU A 80 -5.48 8.59 -11.74
C LEU A 80 -4.47 8.04 -10.72
N PRO A 81 -3.16 8.12 -11.02
CA PRO A 81 -2.12 7.75 -10.06
C PRO A 81 -2.25 8.49 -8.72
N SER A 82 -2.71 9.76 -8.73
CA SER A 82 -3.00 10.53 -7.52
C SER A 82 -4.13 9.93 -6.69
N ASP A 83 -5.18 9.40 -7.34
CA ASP A 83 -6.30 8.77 -6.63
C ASP A 83 -5.82 7.51 -5.90
N TYR A 84 -4.95 6.75 -6.57
CA TYR A 84 -4.34 5.55 -5.98
C TYR A 84 -3.32 5.89 -4.89
N ALA A 85 -2.58 7.00 -5.02
CA ALA A 85 -1.66 7.46 -3.98
C ALA A 85 -2.36 7.82 -2.66
N HIS A 86 -3.62 8.28 -2.71
CA HIS A 86 -4.39 8.60 -1.50
C HIS A 86 -4.88 7.38 -0.71
N LEU A 87 -4.82 6.20 -1.32
CA LEU A 87 -5.15 4.94 -0.66
C LEU A 87 -4.03 4.46 0.29
N ILE A 88 -2.78 4.82 -0.01
CA ILE A 88 -1.56 4.31 0.64
C ILE A 88 -0.99 5.38 1.56
#